data_AF-A0A967LJY2-F1
#
_entry.id   AF-A0A967LJY2-F1
#
_cell.length_a   1.000
_cell.length_b   1.000
_cell.length_c   1.000
_cell.angle_alpha   90.00
_cell.angle_beta   90.00
_cell.angle_gamma   90.00
#
_symmetry.space_group_name_H-M   'P 1'
#
loop_
_entity.id
_entity.type
_entity.pdbx_description
1 polymer ?
#
loop_
_entity_poly.entity_id
_entity_poly.type
_entity_poly.pdbx_seq_one_letter_code
_entity_poly.pdbx_strand_id
1 'polypeptide(L)'
;MGTRDSPTRLELGSPGAGTRTIFTSDLGELELRIYFEEHLDDRAEAARAAAGWDGDVYALLDHDGRLALVWYTAWDGDGEAEEFIASYRRVFAARFGGRAGTRILEAPDRRARIERADIRGIPVVRIVETPPDVEVDDPPPVRLADR
;
A
#
# COMPACT_ATOMS: atom_id res chain seq x y z
N MET A 1 -20.87 1.10 -24.36
CA MET A 1 -20.44 1.47 -22.99
C MET A 1 -19.99 0.19 -22.34
N GLY A 2 -18.69 -0.02 -22.21
CA GLY A 2 -18.14 -1.25 -21.60
C GLY A 2 -18.55 -1.32 -20.14
N THR A 3 -18.90 -2.52 -19.67
CA THR A 3 -19.12 -2.79 -18.25
C THR A 3 -17.87 -2.35 -17.50
N ARG A 4 -18.01 -1.55 -16.43
CA ARG A 4 -16.88 -1.26 -15.54
C ARG A 4 -16.37 -2.59 -15.00
N ASP A 5 -15.06 -2.82 -15.08
CA ASP A 5 -14.47 -3.92 -14.34
C ASP A 5 -14.66 -3.67 -12.85
N SER A 6 -14.93 -4.75 -12.11
CA SER A 6 -15.06 -4.66 -10.66
C SER A 6 -13.68 -4.89 -10.05
N PRO A 7 -13.31 -4.14 -9.01
CA PRO A 7 -12.00 -4.29 -8.39
C PRO A 7 -11.75 -5.74 -7.99
N THR A 8 -10.56 -6.23 -8.28
CA THR A 8 -10.02 -7.46 -7.72
C THR A 8 -10.08 -7.40 -6.18
N ARG A 9 -10.89 -8.30 -5.61
CA ARG A 9 -10.98 -8.44 -4.16
C ARG A 9 -9.74 -9.13 -3.61
N LEU A 10 -8.99 -8.39 -2.80
CA LEU A 10 -7.87 -8.90 -2.02
C LEU A 10 -8.33 -9.32 -0.62
N GLU A 11 -7.87 -10.48 -0.16
CA GLU A 11 -8.15 -10.98 1.19
C GLU A 11 -6.85 -11.14 1.98
N LEU A 12 -6.83 -10.54 3.17
CA LEU A 12 -5.74 -10.71 4.12
C LEU A 12 -5.88 -12.03 4.88
N GLY A 13 -4.76 -12.72 5.04
CA GLY A 13 -4.61 -13.84 5.98
C GLY A 13 -4.44 -13.35 7.42
N SER A 14 -4.15 -14.31 8.30
CA SER A 14 -3.80 -13.98 9.69
C SER A 14 -2.42 -13.32 9.77
N PRO A 15 -2.22 -12.34 10.66
CA PRO A 15 -0.88 -11.85 10.97
C PRO A 15 -0.03 -12.95 11.63
N GLY A 16 1.30 -12.79 11.56
CA GLY A 16 2.24 -13.65 12.28
C GLY A 16 2.06 -13.62 13.80
N ALA A 17 2.69 -14.57 14.49
CA ALA A 17 2.60 -14.71 15.94
C ALA A 17 3.01 -13.42 16.67
N GLY A 18 2.32 -13.10 17.77
CA GLY A 18 2.57 -11.88 18.55
C GLY A 18 1.96 -10.59 17.96
N THR A 19 1.40 -10.66 16.75
CA THR A 19 0.76 -9.52 16.09
C THR A 19 -0.75 -9.70 16.05
N ARG A 20 -1.50 -8.62 16.29
CA ARG A 20 -2.97 -8.63 16.24
C ARG A 20 -3.48 -7.61 15.24
N THR A 21 -4.40 -8.03 14.36
CA THR A 21 -5.13 -7.09 13.50
C THR A 21 -6.12 -6.29 14.33
N ILE A 22 -6.00 -4.97 14.31
CA ILE A 22 -6.91 -4.03 14.98
C ILE A 22 -8.03 -3.60 14.05
N PHE A 23 -7.70 -3.33 12.79
CA PHE A 23 -8.63 -2.79 11.81
C PHE A 23 -8.23 -3.23 10.40
N THR A 24 -9.22 -3.42 9.53
CA THR A 24 -9.03 -3.71 8.11
C THR A 24 -10.03 -2.93 7.27
N SER A 25 -9.60 -2.42 6.13
CA SER A 25 -10.46 -1.79 5.13
C SER A 25 -9.75 -1.76 3.77
N ASP A 26 -10.44 -1.29 2.76
CA ASP A 26 -9.92 -0.78 1.49
C ASP A 26 -10.04 0.76 1.44
N LEU A 27 -9.34 1.39 0.48
CA LEU A 27 -9.46 2.82 0.17
C LEU A 27 -10.25 3.06 -1.13
N GLY A 28 -9.95 2.28 -2.17
CA GLY A 28 -10.47 2.56 -3.51
C GLY A 28 -9.70 3.64 -4.27
N GLU A 29 -9.87 3.66 -5.60
CA GLU A 29 -9.21 4.61 -6.50
C GLU A 29 -9.42 6.08 -6.09
N LEU A 30 -10.64 6.44 -5.68
CA LEU A 30 -10.98 7.83 -5.33
C LEU A 30 -10.22 8.31 -4.09
N GLU A 31 -10.22 7.51 -3.02
CA GLU A 31 -9.51 7.88 -1.78
C GLU A 31 -8.01 7.86 -2.00
N LEU A 32 -7.51 6.96 -2.84
CA LEU A 32 -6.11 6.93 -3.23
C LEU A 32 -5.69 8.22 -3.95
N ARG A 33 -6.51 8.70 -4.89
CA ARG A 33 -6.25 9.97 -5.56
C ARG A 33 -6.27 11.15 -4.57
N ILE A 34 -7.24 11.19 -3.66
CA ILE A 34 -7.32 12.24 -2.63
C ILE A 34 -6.06 12.20 -1.74
N TYR A 35 -5.64 11.02 -1.30
CA TYR A 35 -4.42 10.83 -0.52
C TYR A 35 -3.18 11.43 -1.20
N PHE A 36 -3.04 11.23 -2.51
CA PHE A 36 -1.94 11.83 -3.27
C PHE A 36 -2.10 13.34 -3.48
N GLU A 37 -3.30 13.84 -3.78
CA GLU A 37 -3.57 15.27 -3.94
C GLU A 37 -3.20 16.04 -2.67
N GLU A 38 -3.60 15.55 -1.50
CA GLU A 38 -3.37 16.19 -0.18
C GLU A 38 -1.89 16.28 0.21
N HIS A 39 -1.02 15.46 -0.38
CA HIS A 39 0.38 15.37 0.03
C HIS A 39 1.38 15.82 -1.03
N LEU A 40 0.98 15.88 -2.29
CA LEU A 40 1.85 16.28 -3.39
C LEU A 40 1.52 17.68 -3.94
N ASP A 41 0.31 18.20 -3.71
CA ASP A 41 -0.19 19.44 -4.33
C ASP A 41 -0.07 19.43 -5.87
N ASP A 42 -0.08 18.23 -6.47
CA ASP A 42 -0.05 18.00 -7.92
C ASP A 42 -1.16 17.03 -8.31
N ARG A 43 -2.28 17.59 -8.79
CA ARG A 43 -3.46 16.82 -9.18
C ARG A 43 -3.22 15.91 -10.37
N ALA A 44 -2.31 16.28 -11.27
CA ALA A 44 -1.99 15.45 -12.44
C ALA A 44 -1.13 14.26 -12.03
N GLU A 45 -0.19 14.47 -11.10
CA GLU A 45 0.57 13.36 -10.49
C GLU A 45 -0.35 12.44 -9.67
N ALA A 46 -1.24 13.00 -8.85
CA ALA A 46 -2.19 12.21 -8.07
C ALA A 46 -3.13 11.35 -8.94
N ALA A 47 -3.60 11.91 -10.06
CA ALA A 47 -4.42 11.17 -11.01
C ALA A 47 -3.65 10.01 -11.67
N ARG A 48 -2.37 10.21 -12.03
CA ARG A 48 -1.50 9.14 -12.56
C ARG A 48 -1.23 8.06 -11.51
N ALA A 49 -0.91 8.46 -10.29
CA ALA A 49 -0.60 7.54 -9.19
C ALA A 49 -1.76 6.63 -8.76
N ALA A 50 -3.00 6.99 -9.09
CA ALA A 50 -4.20 6.19 -8.86
C ALA A 50 -4.74 5.50 -10.12
N ALA A 51 -4.21 5.83 -11.31
CA ALA A 51 -4.70 5.29 -12.57
C ALA A 51 -4.43 3.78 -12.65
N GLY A 52 -5.41 3.02 -13.16
CA GLY A 52 -5.31 1.57 -13.29
C GLY A 52 -5.29 0.83 -11.96
N TRP A 53 -5.78 1.45 -10.88
CA TRP A 53 -6.05 0.75 -9.63
C TRP A 53 -7.08 -0.36 -9.86
N ASP A 54 -6.75 -1.58 -9.44
CA ASP A 54 -7.61 -2.77 -9.58
C ASP A 54 -8.04 -3.35 -8.22
N GLY A 55 -7.72 -2.68 -7.11
CA GLY A 55 -8.10 -3.18 -5.78
C GLY A 55 -7.08 -2.83 -4.72
N ASP A 56 -7.51 -2.74 -3.47
CA ASP A 56 -6.58 -2.65 -2.36
C ASP A 56 -7.19 -3.24 -1.08
N VAL A 57 -6.32 -3.54 -0.12
CA VAL A 57 -6.72 -3.89 1.24
C VAL A 57 -5.58 -3.53 2.18
N TYR A 58 -5.92 -2.93 3.32
CA TYR A 58 -4.97 -2.66 4.38
C TYR A 58 -5.41 -3.21 5.72
N ALA A 59 -4.43 -3.45 6.58
CA ALA A 59 -4.59 -3.77 7.99
C ALA A 59 -3.76 -2.83 8.85
N LEU A 60 -4.39 -2.32 9.91
CA LEU A 60 -3.68 -1.75 11.04
C LEU A 60 -3.43 -2.87 12.05
N LEU A 61 -2.17 -3.07 12.39
CA LEU A 61 -1.67 -4.12 13.26
C LEU A 61 -1.19 -3.53 14.59
N ASP A 62 -1.50 -4.22 15.67
CA ASP A 62 -0.84 -4.10 16.96
C ASP A 62 0.31 -5.10 16.99
N HIS A 63 1.54 -4.59 17.02
CA HIS A 63 2.75 -5.37 17.19
C HIS A 63 3.42 -4.95 18.50
N ASP A 64 3.22 -5.74 19.56
CA ASP A 64 3.72 -5.46 20.91
C ASP A 64 3.40 -4.04 21.43
N GLY A 65 2.18 -3.55 21.20
CA GLY A 65 1.72 -2.23 21.63
C GLY A 65 2.09 -1.10 20.68
N ARG A 66 2.69 -1.40 19.51
CA ARG A 66 3.06 -0.44 18.48
C ARG A 66 2.23 -0.66 17.23
N LEU A 67 1.77 0.45 16.64
CA LEU A 67 0.96 0.41 15.42
C LEU A 67 1.82 0.24 14.17
N ALA A 68 1.45 -0.72 13.33
CA ALA A 68 2.01 -0.93 12.00
C ALA A 68 0.89 -0.98 10.95
N LEU A 69 1.14 -0.43 9.77
CA LEU A 69 0.24 -0.54 8.61
C LEU A 69 0.82 -1.57 7.64
N VAL A 70 -0.03 -2.50 7.19
CA VAL A 70 0.26 -3.35 6.03
C VAL A 70 -0.80 -3.05 4.98
N TRP A 71 -0.39 -2.66 3.78
CA TRP A 71 -1.27 -2.29 2.69
C TRP A 71 -0.85 -2.99 1.40
N TYR A 72 -1.82 -3.58 0.72
CA TYR A 72 -1.67 -4.22 -0.57
C TYR A 72 -2.50 -3.48 -1.60
N THR A 73 -1.91 -3.12 -2.73
CA THR A 73 -2.60 -2.50 -3.88
C THR A 73 -2.39 -3.34 -5.13
N ALA A 74 -3.46 -3.65 -5.85
CA ALA A 74 -3.49 -4.34 -7.13
C ALA A 74 -3.64 -3.34 -8.28
N TRP A 75 -3.05 -3.66 -9.42
CA TRP A 75 -2.95 -2.76 -10.57
C TRP A 75 -3.23 -3.48 -11.87
N ASP A 76 -3.79 -2.76 -12.84
CA ASP A 76 -4.02 -3.25 -14.21
C ASP A 76 -2.71 -3.63 -14.92
N GLY A 77 -1.60 -3.02 -14.51
CA GLY A 77 -0.30 -3.21 -15.15
C GLY A 77 0.89 -2.81 -14.28
N ASP A 78 2.07 -3.27 -14.73
CA ASP A 78 3.33 -3.00 -14.04
C ASP A 78 3.73 -1.53 -14.10
N GLY A 79 3.31 -0.79 -15.13
CA GLY A 79 3.60 0.64 -15.28
C GLY A 79 2.83 1.46 -14.25
N GLU A 80 1.55 1.17 -14.09
CA GLU A 80 0.66 1.81 -13.12
C GLU A 80 1.13 1.55 -11.68
N ALA A 81 1.55 0.30 -11.39
CA ALA A 81 2.17 -0.03 -10.11
C ALA A 81 3.47 0.76 -9.84
N GLU A 82 4.25 1.06 -10.88
CA GLU A 82 5.48 1.88 -10.76
C GLU A 82 5.17 3.36 -10.50
N GLU A 83 4.15 3.91 -11.18
CA GLU A 83 3.68 5.27 -10.95
C GLU A 83 3.20 5.44 -9.49
N PHE A 84 2.41 4.48 -8.98
CA PHE A 84 2.02 4.42 -7.58
C PHE A 84 3.21 4.41 -6.62
N ILE A 85 4.19 3.53 -6.84
CA ILE A 85 5.38 3.44 -5.98
C ILE A 85 6.18 4.76 -6.00
N ALA A 86 6.33 5.39 -7.17
CA ALA A 86 7.04 6.65 -7.30
C ALA A 86 6.37 7.77 -6.50
N SER A 87 5.05 7.89 -6.59
CA SER A 87 4.28 8.90 -5.84
C SER A 87 4.19 8.56 -4.35
N TYR A 88 4.08 7.29 -3.96
CA TYR A 88 4.11 6.90 -2.54
C TYR A 88 5.45 7.28 -1.89
N ARG A 89 6.59 7.11 -2.58
CA ARG A 89 7.90 7.56 -2.07
C ARG A 89 7.94 9.08 -1.84
N ARG A 90 7.36 9.86 -2.75
CA ARG A 90 7.30 11.33 -2.64
C ARG A 90 6.41 11.74 -1.47
N VAL A 91 5.25 11.11 -1.32
CA VAL A 91 4.36 11.33 -0.17
C VAL A 91 5.03 10.96 1.14
N PHE A 92 5.71 9.81 1.21
CA PHE A 92 6.45 9.40 2.41
C PHE A 92 7.51 10.44 2.80
N ALA A 93 8.29 10.92 1.82
CA ALA A 93 9.28 11.97 2.06
C ALA A 93 8.63 13.29 2.51
N ALA A 94 7.51 13.69 1.90
CA ALA A 94 6.77 14.90 2.26
C ALA A 94 6.18 14.82 3.68
N ARG A 95 5.65 13.66 4.08
CA ARG A 95 5.01 13.46 5.39
C ARG A 95 6.00 13.31 6.53
N PHE A 96 7.11 12.59 6.30
CA PHE A 96 8.00 12.16 7.39
C PHE A 96 9.42 12.77 7.30
N GLY A 97 9.76 13.50 6.23
CA GLY A 97 11.08 14.12 6.08
C GLY A 97 12.22 13.12 5.80
N GLY A 98 11.89 11.99 5.18
CA GLY A 98 12.79 10.84 4.99
C GLY A 98 13.63 10.83 3.71
N ARG A 99 14.57 9.88 3.64
CA ARG A 99 15.34 9.57 2.42
C ARG A 99 14.66 8.45 1.64
N ALA A 100 14.45 8.66 0.34
CA ALA A 100 13.87 7.64 -0.52
C ALA A 100 14.92 6.60 -0.91
N GLY A 101 14.91 5.43 -0.27
CA GLY A 101 15.55 4.22 -0.78
C GLY A 101 14.67 3.49 -1.79
N THR A 102 15.22 2.50 -2.50
CA THR A 102 14.46 1.79 -3.55
C THR A 102 13.42 0.83 -2.98
N ARG A 103 13.71 0.15 -1.86
CA ARG A 103 12.78 -0.79 -1.22
C ARG A 103 12.45 -0.44 0.23
N ILE A 104 13.31 0.32 0.89
CA ILE A 104 13.13 0.75 2.27
C ILE A 104 13.21 2.27 2.26
N LEU A 105 12.20 2.90 2.82
CA LEU A 105 12.14 4.33 3.08
C LEU A 105 12.35 4.54 4.58
N GLU A 106 13.19 5.50 4.93
CA GLU A 106 13.52 5.80 6.32
C GLU A 106 13.32 7.27 6.61
N ALA A 107 12.69 7.54 7.74
CA ALA A 107 12.45 8.85 8.31
C ALA A 107 12.64 8.78 9.85
N PRO A 108 12.74 9.92 10.55
CA PRO A 108 13.02 9.93 11.99
C PRO A 108 12.02 9.15 12.84
N ASP A 109 10.74 9.12 12.45
CA ASP A 109 9.64 8.51 13.19
C ASP A 109 8.89 7.44 12.40
N ARG A 110 9.36 7.12 11.19
CA ARG A 110 8.69 6.20 10.28
C ARG A 110 9.66 5.44 9.38
N ARG A 111 9.33 4.19 9.10
CA ARG A 111 9.95 3.34 8.09
C ARG A 111 8.85 2.79 7.19
N ALA A 112 9.12 2.63 5.91
CA ALA A 112 8.26 1.88 5.00
C ALA A 112 9.07 0.88 4.17
N ARG A 113 8.58 -0.35 4.06
CA ARG A 113 9.11 -1.39 3.15
C ARG A 113 8.15 -1.59 1.99
N ILE A 114 8.67 -1.48 0.77
CA ILE A 114 7.92 -1.60 -0.48
C ILE A 114 8.39 -2.86 -1.20
N GLU A 115 7.45 -3.73 -1.53
CA GLU A 115 7.69 -4.95 -2.29
C GLU A 115 6.67 -5.12 -3.40
N ARG A 116 7.10 -5.71 -4.51
CA ARG A 116 6.23 -6.07 -5.63
C ARG A 116 6.04 -7.58 -5.65
N ALA A 117 4.85 -8.01 -6.02
CA ALA A 117 4.50 -9.39 -6.29
C ALA A 117 3.62 -9.44 -7.55
N ASP A 118 3.57 -10.63 -8.16
CA ASP A 118 2.55 -10.98 -9.14
C ASP A 118 1.68 -12.06 -8.50
N ILE A 119 0.36 -11.86 -8.49
CA ILE A 119 -0.59 -12.86 -8.01
C ILE A 119 -1.53 -13.21 -9.14
N ARG A 120 -1.28 -14.37 -9.77
CA ARG A 120 -2.10 -14.88 -10.89
C ARG A 120 -2.15 -13.90 -12.08
N GLY A 121 -1.06 -13.20 -12.36
CA GLY A 121 -0.97 -12.21 -13.45
C GLY A 121 -1.40 -10.80 -13.07
N ILE A 122 -1.71 -10.55 -11.80
CA ILE A 122 -2.08 -9.23 -11.27
C ILE A 122 -0.88 -8.65 -10.53
N PRO A 123 -0.30 -7.53 -11.01
CA PRO A 123 0.70 -6.77 -10.28
C PRO A 123 0.17 -6.28 -8.93
N VAL A 124 0.88 -6.62 -7.85
CA VAL A 124 0.54 -6.21 -6.48
C VAL A 124 1.73 -5.51 -5.83
N VAL A 125 1.48 -4.39 -5.18
CA VAL A 125 2.45 -3.69 -4.33
C VAL A 125 2.08 -3.87 -2.87
N ARG A 126 3.02 -4.35 -2.06
CA ARG A 126 2.92 -4.39 -0.60
C ARG A 126 3.72 -3.27 0.01
N ILE A 127 3.08 -2.50 0.88
CA ILE A 127 3.69 -1.50 1.74
C ILE A 127 3.53 -1.94 3.18
N VAL A 128 4.64 -1.99 3.91
CA VAL A 128 4.66 -2.19 5.36
C VAL A 128 5.25 -0.96 6.01
N GLU A 129 4.41 -0.15 6.66
CA GLU A 129 4.79 1.11 7.30
C GLU A 129 4.78 0.96 8.83
N THR A 130 5.91 1.23 9.47
CA THR A 130 6.15 0.97 10.90
C THR A 130 6.92 2.11 11.56
N PRO A 131 6.89 2.26 12.89
CA PRO A 131 7.93 3.00 13.58
C PRO A 131 9.32 2.42 13.26
N PRO A 132 10.41 3.22 13.30
CA PRO A 132 11.74 2.78 12.87
C PRO A 132 12.29 1.60 13.67
N ASP A 133 11.86 1.45 14.92
CA ASP A 133 12.24 0.40 15.86
C ASP A 133 11.31 -0.81 15.87
N VAL A 134 10.33 -0.86 14.95
CA VAL A 134 9.37 -1.96 14.81
C VAL A 134 9.60 -2.68 13.49
N GLU A 135 9.71 -4.00 13.57
CA GLU A 135 9.88 -4.87 12.41
C GLU A 135 8.72 -5.87 12.33
N VAL A 136 8.05 -5.91 11.17
CA VAL A 136 7.00 -6.89 10.86
C VAL A 136 7.59 -7.87 9.86
N ASP A 137 8.16 -8.96 10.38
CA ASP A 137 8.81 -10.03 9.61
C ASP A 137 7.81 -10.85 8.80
N ASP A 138 6.66 -11.15 9.40
CA ASP A 138 5.60 -11.96 8.80
C ASP A 138 4.30 -11.13 8.68
N PRO A 139 4.25 -10.16 7.73
CA PRO A 139 3.04 -9.41 7.48
C PRO A 139 1.94 -10.36 6.98
N PRO A 140 0.65 -10.11 7.31
CA PRO A 140 -0.45 -10.94 6.84
C PRO A 140 -0.34 -11.20 5.34
N PRO A 141 -0.36 -12.46 4.87
CA PRO A 141 -0.29 -12.75 3.45
C PRO A 141 -1.56 -12.24 2.76
N VAL A 142 -1.47 -11.95 1.46
CA VAL A 142 -2.64 -11.60 0.65
C VAL A 142 -2.93 -12.67 -0.39
N ARG A 143 -4.20 -12.90 -0.68
CA ARG A 143 -4.67 -13.72 -1.80
C ARG A 143 -5.78 -13.00 -2.55
N LEU A 144 -6.02 -13.40 -3.80
CA LEU A 144 -7.23 -13.00 -4.52
C LEU A 144 -8.40 -13.84 -4.01
N ALA A 145 -9.53 -13.20 -3.74
CA ALA A 145 -10.78 -13.92 -3.47
C ALA A 145 -11.21 -14.71 -4.71
N ASP A 146 -11.81 -15.87 -4.50
CA ASP A 146 -12.41 -16.61 -5.61
C ASP A 146 -13.67 -15.86 -6.08
N ARG A 147 -13.81 -15.70 -7.41
CA ARG A 147 -14.93 -15.01 -8.06
C ARG A 147 -16.24 -15.79 -7.97
#